data_AF-A0A7V0ZLD0-F1
#
_entry.id   AF-A0A7V0ZLD0-F1
#
_cell.length_a   1.000
_cell.length_b   1.000
_cell.length_c   1.000
_cell.angle_alpha   90.00
_cell.angle_beta   90.00
_cell.angle_gamma   90.00
#
_symmetry.space_group_name_H-M   'P 1'
#
loop_
_entity.id
_entity.type
_entity.pdbx_description
1 polymer ?
#
loop_
_entity_poly.entity_id
_entity_poly.type
_entity_poly.pdbx_seq_one_letter_code
_entity_poly.pdbx_strand_id
1 'polypeptide(L)'
;DGQRVSTPAHLLAAMSGLGMYTAFVDAIAEELPIMDGSAGPFVLLIQSAGIEEQGAPKKFIRIKRKVTVEDGDKVASFLPFDGFKVSFTIDFDQPVFRDRSAHAEMDFSSASFVGEVSRARTFGFMHEIEYLRSKGLARGGSFDNARVVDDYRILNQGGLRFEDEFVQHKVLDAIGDLYLAGSSLIGEFRAYKSGHALNNAAVRALLAQPDAWEMVTFEDEASAPVSYAIDTVMAG
;
A
#
# COMPACT_ATOMS: atom_id res chain seq x y z
N ASP A 1 -14.05 -11.78 19.94
CA ASP A 1 -15.26 -12.35 19.29
C ASP A 1 -15.03 -13.05 17.95
N GLY A 2 -13.82 -13.51 17.59
CA GLY A 2 -13.61 -14.39 16.42
C GLY A 2 -13.86 -13.82 15.02
N GLN A 3 -14.54 -12.66 14.91
CA GLN A 3 -14.80 -11.94 13.66
C GLN A 3 -13.52 -11.41 13.02
N ARG A 4 -13.48 -11.40 11.69
CA ARG A 4 -12.32 -10.98 10.90
C ARG A 4 -12.76 -10.19 9.67
N VAL A 5 -11.92 -9.23 9.29
CA VAL A 5 -11.97 -8.55 7.99
C VAL A 5 -10.65 -8.85 7.28
N SER A 6 -10.74 -9.41 6.08
CA SER A 6 -9.62 -9.87 5.26
C SER A 6 -9.39 -8.91 4.08
N THR A 7 -8.14 -8.89 3.61
CA THR A 7 -7.72 -8.12 2.42
C THR A 7 -7.95 -6.59 2.56
N PRO A 8 -7.57 -5.94 3.69
CA PRO A 8 -7.78 -4.50 3.84
C PRO A 8 -6.77 -3.63 3.06
N ALA A 9 -5.62 -4.20 2.66
CA ALA A 9 -4.45 -3.44 2.23
C ALA A 9 -4.74 -2.46 1.08
N HIS A 10 -5.49 -2.86 0.04
CA HIS A 10 -5.73 -2.00 -1.13
C HIS A 10 -6.67 -0.85 -0.82
N LEU A 11 -7.70 -1.08 0.00
CA LEU A 11 -8.57 -0.01 0.48
C LEU A 11 -7.78 0.96 1.37
N LEU A 12 -7.00 0.45 2.33
CA LEU A 12 -6.20 1.29 3.21
C LEU A 12 -5.13 2.07 2.45
N ALA A 13 -4.56 1.49 1.39
CA ALA A 13 -3.64 2.19 0.50
C ALA A 13 -4.35 3.37 -0.21
N ALA A 14 -5.57 3.16 -0.72
CA ALA A 14 -6.37 4.24 -1.30
C ALA A 14 -6.69 5.35 -0.28
N MET A 15 -7.11 4.97 0.93
CA MET A 15 -7.41 5.91 2.02
C MET A 15 -6.18 6.72 2.42
N SER A 16 -5.03 6.06 2.60
CA SER A 16 -3.75 6.71 2.88
C SER A 16 -3.32 7.64 1.75
N GLY A 17 -3.44 7.17 0.51
CA GLY A 17 -3.08 7.88 -0.71
C GLY A 17 -3.86 9.18 -0.93
N LEU A 18 -5.14 9.15 -0.54
CA LEU A 18 -6.04 10.30 -0.63
C LEU A 18 -6.10 11.13 0.66
N GLY A 19 -5.27 10.82 1.65
CA GLY A 19 -5.21 11.61 2.88
C GLY A 19 -6.46 11.51 3.74
N MET A 20 -7.26 10.47 3.59
CA MET A 20 -8.35 10.20 4.52
C MET A 20 -7.78 10.04 5.93
N TYR A 21 -8.58 10.34 6.93
CA TYR A 21 -8.19 10.20 8.34
C TYR A 21 -9.29 9.50 9.16
N THR A 22 -10.54 9.78 8.84
CA THR A 22 -11.71 9.15 9.46
C THR A 22 -12.63 8.61 8.37
N ALA A 23 -13.14 7.39 8.57
CA ALA A 23 -14.19 6.79 7.76
C ALA A 23 -14.79 5.60 8.51
N PHE A 24 -16.04 5.28 8.21
CA PHE A 24 -16.63 3.97 8.53
C PHE A 24 -16.62 3.10 7.27
N VAL A 25 -16.18 1.85 7.43
CA VAL A 25 -16.14 0.86 6.34
C VAL A 25 -17.05 -0.29 6.75
N ASP A 26 -18.27 -0.29 6.21
CA ASP A 26 -19.23 -1.36 6.43
C ASP A 26 -18.98 -2.50 5.43
N ALA A 27 -18.85 -3.72 5.96
CA ALA A 27 -18.69 -4.94 5.17
C ALA A 27 -19.74 -5.97 5.58
N ILE A 28 -20.42 -6.56 4.60
CA ILE A 28 -21.42 -7.62 4.82
C ILE A 28 -20.81 -9.03 4.77
N ALA A 29 -19.50 -9.13 4.57
CA ALA A 29 -18.74 -10.37 4.47
C ALA A 29 -17.35 -10.21 5.13
N GLU A 30 -16.66 -11.32 5.35
CA GLU A 30 -15.36 -11.36 6.02
C GLU A 30 -14.17 -10.88 5.17
N GLU A 31 -14.39 -10.56 3.89
CA GLU A 31 -13.35 -10.11 2.96
C GLU A 31 -13.84 -8.88 2.18
N LEU A 32 -12.99 -7.86 2.09
CA LEU A 32 -13.25 -6.70 1.24
C LEU A 32 -13.12 -7.08 -0.25
N PRO A 33 -13.87 -6.43 -1.14
CA PRO A 33 -13.81 -6.76 -2.57
C PRO A 33 -12.41 -6.48 -3.12
N ILE A 34 -11.84 -7.44 -3.86
CA ILE A 34 -10.52 -7.31 -4.51
C ILE A 34 -10.53 -6.33 -5.70
N MET A 35 -11.72 -5.95 -6.17
CA MET A 35 -11.94 -5.08 -7.33
C MET A 35 -11.21 -5.59 -8.58
N ASP A 36 -10.30 -4.80 -9.15
CA ASP A 36 -9.46 -5.17 -10.28
C ASP A 36 -8.05 -5.65 -9.85
N GLY A 37 -7.85 -5.87 -8.55
CA GLY A 37 -6.57 -6.23 -7.94
C GLY A 37 -5.69 -5.05 -7.54
N SER A 38 -6.15 -3.80 -7.75
CA SER A 38 -5.42 -2.59 -7.40
C SER A 38 -6.25 -1.67 -6.50
N ALA A 39 -5.65 -0.56 -6.06
CA ALA A 39 -6.35 0.49 -5.30
C ALA A 39 -7.15 1.45 -6.19
N GLY A 40 -6.93 1.43 -7.51
CA GLY A 40 -7.51 2.37 -8.48
C GLY A 40 -9.05 2.47 -8.40
N PRO A 41 -9.79 1.35 -8.35
CA PRO A 41 -11.24 1.40 -8.19
C PRO A 41 -11.68 2.07 -6.87
N PHE A 42 -10.96 1.86 -5.77
CA PHE A 42 -11.25 2.52 -4.50
C PHE A 42 -10.95 4.03 -4.56
N VAL A 43 -9.81 4.40 -5.17
CA VAL A 43 -9.47 5.81 -5.41
C VAL A 43 -10.58 6.52 -6.17
N LEU A 44 -11.05 5.93 -7.27
CA LEU A 44 -12.13 6.48 -8.07
C LEU A 44 -13.42 6.66 -7.25
N LEU A 45 -13.81 5.66 -6.46
CA LEU A 45 -15.02 5.72 -5.64
C LEU A 45 -14.93 6.79 -4.55
N ILE A 46 -13.78 6.92 -3.88
CA ILE A 46 -13.56 7.95 -2.86
C ILE A 46 -13.57 9.35 -3.49
N GLN A 47 -12.85 9.55 -4.59
CA GLN A 47 -12.84 10.84 -5.30
C GLN A 47 -14.24 11.23 -5.83
N SER A 48 -15.02 10.24 -6.29
CA SER A 48 -16.40 10.47 -6.76
C SER A 48 -17.34 10.86 -5.62
N ALA A 49 -17.11 10.34 -4.41
CA ALA A 49 -17.87 10.72 -3.21
C ALA A 49 -17.44 12.08 -2.65
N GLY A 50 -16.20 12.49 -2.89
CA GLY A 50 -15.59 13.68 -2.32
C GLY A 50 -14.99 13.44 -0.94
N ILE A 51 -14.13 14.35 -0.50
CA ILE A 51 -13.48 14.34 0.82
C ILE A 51 -13.89 15.61 1.55
N GLU A 52 -14.37 15.46 2.78
CA GLU A 52 -14.77 16.58 3.64
C GLU A 52 -13.68 16.86 4.68
N GLU A 53 -13.22 18.11 4.72
CA GLU A 53 -12.33 18.58 5.78
C GLU A 53 -13.08 18.74 7.10
N GLN A 54 -12.42 18.33 8.19
CA GLN A 54 -12.96 18.47 9.54
C GLN A 54 -12.25 19.62 10.26
N GLY A 55 -12.94 20.28 11.20
CA GLY A 55 -12.38 21.38 12.01
C GLY A 55 -11.34 20.95 13.05
N ALA A 56 -10.49 19.97 12.74
CA ALA A 56 -9.42 19.48 13.60
C ALA A 56 -8.16 19.21 12.76
N PRO A 57 -6.97 19.57 13.27
CA PRO A 57 -5.72 19.38 12.52
C PRO A 57 -5.43 17.89 12.31
N LYS A 58 -5.02 17.53 11.09
CA LYS A 58 -4.59 16.17 10.76
C LYS A 58 -3.32 15.83 11.55
N LYS A 59 -3.31 14.63 12.14
CA LYS A 59 -2.19 14.11 12.91
C LYS A 59 -1.30 13.23 12.03
N PHE A 60 0.01 13.36 12.24
CA PHE A 60 1.04 12.59 11.55
C PHE A 60 1.99 11.94 12.55
N ILE A 61 2.46 10.74 12.23
CA ILE A 61 3.54 10.08 12.96
C ILE A 61 4.86 10.43 12.26
N ARG A 62 5.68 11.27 12.89
CA ARG A 62 7.02 11.63 12.39
C ARG A 62 8.07 10.67 12.93
N ILE A 63 8.84 10.06 12.03
CA ILE A 63 9.96 9.18 12.36
C ILE A 63 11.17 10.02 12.80
N LYS A 64 11.66 9.78 14.01
CA LYS A 64 12.81 10.48 14.61
C LYS A 64 14.08 9.67 14.56
N ARG A 65 13.97 8.34 14.56
CA ARG A 65 15.12 7.41 14.52
C ARG A 65 14.83 6.20 13.67
N LYS A 66 15.90 5.58 13.17
CA LYS A 66 15.81 4.36 12.39
C LYS A 66 15.26 3.22 13.24
N VAL A 67 14.26 2.50 12.73
CA VAL A 67 13.72 1.26 13.33
C VAL A 67 13.73 0.19 12.25
N THR A 68 14.35 -0.95 12.51
CA THR A 68 14.51 -2.05 11.54
C THR A 68 14.01 -3.36 12.13
N VAL A 69 13.32 -4.15 11.30
CA VAL A 69 12.91 -5.53 11.60
C VAL A 69 13.39 -6.44 10.46
N GLU A 70 13.85 -7.62 10.83
CA GLU A 70 14.41 -8.62 9.91
C GLU A 70 13.72 -9.98 10.12
N ASP A 71 13.52 -10.72 9.02
CA ASP A 71 13.02 -12.10 9.01
C ASP A 71 13.81 -12.89 7.97
N GLY A 72 14.88 -13.56 8.40
CA GLY A 72 15.82 -14.24 7.50
C GLY A 72 16.54 -13.24 6.59
N ASP A 73 16.27 -13.31 5.29
CA ASP A 73 16.82 -12.41 4.27
C ASP A 73 15.92 -11.19 3.99
N LYS A 74 14.76 -11.08 4.65
CA LYS A 74 13.81 -9.97 4.46
C LYS A 74 14.09 -8.86 5.46
N VAL A 75 13.97 -7.61 5.04
CA VAL A 75 14.23 -6.44 5.86
C VAL A 75 13.14 -5.39 5.65
N ALA A 76 12.66 -4.78 6.73
CA ALA A 76 11.80 -3.60 6.70
C ALA A 76 12.35 -2.54 7.67
N SER A 77 12.47 -1.29 7.22
CA SER A 77 13.05 -0.20 8.01
C SER A 77 12.27 1.10 7.86
N PHE A 78 12.01 1.77 8.99
CA PHE A 78 11.66 3.19 9.02
C PHE A 78 12.92 4.03 9.19
N LEU A 79 13.01 5.15 8.48
CA LEU A 79 14.08 6.14 8.61
C LEU A 79 13.48 7.56 8.73
N PRO A 80 14.15 8.48 9.45
CA PRO A 80 13.79 9.88 9.41
C PRO A 80 13.93 10.45 8.00
N PHE A 81 12.89 11.12 7.53
CA PHE A 81 12.83 11.79 6.23
C PHE A 81 11.78 12.90 6.31
N ASP A 82 12.06 14.06 5.71
CA ASP A 82 11.16 15.21 5.72
C ASP A 82 10.20 15.14 4.53
N GLY A 83 9.25 14.22 4.63
CA GLY A 83 8.30 13.84 3.60
C GLY A 83 7.76 12.45 3.89
N PHE A 84 7.12 11.80 2.92
CA PHE A 84 6.79 10.38 3.02
C PHE A 84 7.36 9.65 1.81
N LYS A 85 8.32 8.76 2.02
CA LYS A 85 8.94 7.99 0.94
C LYS A 85 8.80 6.50 1.18
N VAL A 86 8.53 5.74 0.12
CA VAL A 86 8.51 4.27 0.17
C VAL A 86 9.45 3.73 -0.89
N SER A 87 10.44 2.94 -0.48
CA SER A 87 11.33 2.20 -1.36
C SER A 87 11.12 0.70 -1.14
N PHE A 88 10.89 -0.04 -2.21
CA PHE A 88 10.65 -1.47 -2.15
C PHE A 88 11.53 -2.22 -3.14
N THR A 89 12.13 -3.32 -2.70
CA THR A 89 12.87 -4.24 -3.55
C THR A 89 12.27 -5.63 -3.45
N ILE A 90 11.93 -6.22 -4.60
CA ILE A 90 11.56 -7.62 -4.75
C ILE A 90 12.74 -8.43 -5.29
N ASP A 91 12.80 -9.71 -4.96
CA ASP A 91 13.87 -10.61 -5.41
C ASP A 91 13.28 -12.01 -5.59
N PHE A 92 12.71 -12.21 -6.77
CA PHE A 92 12.02 -13.44 -7.17
C PHE A 92 12.92 -14.23 -8.12
N ASP A 93 13.29 -15.45 -7.73
CA ASP A 93 14.11 -16.35 -8.55
C ASP A 93 13.28 -17.08 -9.63
N GLN A 94 12.58 -16.31 -10.47
CA GLN A 94 11.92 -16.83 -11.68
C GLN A 94 12.35 -16.04 -12.92
N PRO A 95 12.52 -16.71 -14.08
CA PRO A 95 12.87 -16.06 -15.35
C PRO A 95 11.98 -14.87 -15.72
N VAL A 96 10.69 -14.91 -15.40
CA VAL A 96 9.74 -13.82 -15.65
C VAL A 96 10.10 -12.50 -14.94
N PHE A 97 10.99 -12.47 -13.94
CA PHE A 97 11.40 -11.22 -13.27
C PHE A 97 12.79 -10.71 -13.67
N ARG A 98 13.61 -11.51 -14.37
CA ARG A 98 15.05 -11.19 -14.58
C ARG A 98 15.32 -9.89 -15.33
N ASP A 99 14.48 -9.57 -16.32
CA ASP A 99 14.64 -8.37 -17.16
C ASP A 99 13.70 -7.23 -16.73
N ARG A 100 13.20 -7.24 -15.49
CA ARG A 100 12.24 -6.26 -14.98
C ARG A 100 12.83 -5.50 -13.80
N SER A 101 12.29 -4.30 -13.53
CA SER A 101 12.71 -3.55 -12.36
C SER A 101 12.36 -4.31 -11.09
N ALA A 102 13.38 -4.66 -10.31
CA ALA A 102 13.25 -5.27 -9.00
C ALA A 102 13.05 -4.23 -7.90
N HIS A 103 13.20 -2.94 -8.21
CA HIS A 103 13.19 -1.86 -7.24
C HIS A 103 12.26 -0.73 -7.70
N ALA A 104 11.46 -0.22 -6.77
CA ALA A 104 10.69 1.01 -6.97
C ALA A 104 10.86 1.92 -5.76
N GLU A 105 10.90 3.21 -6.03
CA GLU A 105 10.83 4.26 -5.02
C GLU A 105 9.69 5.20 -5.38
N MET A 106 8.93 5.63 -4.39
CA MET A 106 7.92 6.67 -4.53
C MET A 106 8.14 7.69 -3.41
N ASP A 107 8.44 8.93 -3.81
CA ASP A 107 8.34 10.09 -2.94
C ASP A 107 6.90 10.61 -3.02
N PHE A 108 6.20 10.55 -1.90
CA PHE A 108 4.75 10.59 -1.88
C PHE A 108 4.19 12.00 -2.04
N SER A 109 3.22 12.08 -2.95
CA SER A 109 2.12 13.04 -3.00
C SER A 109 0.85 12.30 -3.43
N SER A 110 -0.34 12.83 -3.16
CA SER A 110 -1.58 12.24 -3.71
C SER A 110 -1.52 12.09 -5.23
N ALA A 111 -0.96 13.06 -5.94
CA ALA A 111 -0.82 13.01 -7.39
C ALA A 111 0.05 11.83 -7.84
N SER A 112 1.24 11.66 -7.24
CA SER A 112 2.13 10.52 -7.53
C SER A 112 1.48 9.18 -7.19
N PHE A 113 0.80 9.08 -6.04
CA PHE A 113 0.12 7.84 -5.65
C PHE A 113 -0.96 7.46 -6.67
N VAL A 114 -1.82 8.41 -7.05
CA VAL A 114 -2.90 8.16 -8.02
C VAL A 114 -2.33 7.81 -9.40
N GLY A 115 -1.33 8.55 -9.88
CA GLY A 115 -0.75 8.39 -11.21
C GLY A 115 0.13 7.15 -11.38
N GLU A 116 0.93 6.81 -10.38
CA GLU A 116 2.03 5.85 -10.50
C GLU A 116 1.77 4.53 -9.77
N VAL A 117 1.10 4.57 -8.61
CA VAL A 117 0.98 3.40 -7.72
C VAL A 117 -0.41 2.79 -7.73
N SER A 118 -1.47 3.61 -7.68
CA SER A 118 -2.84 3.16 -7.36
C SER A 118 -3.36 2.06 -8.30
N ARG A 119 -2.91 2.05 -9.56
CA ARG A 119 -3.37 1.11 -10.59
C ARG A 119 -2.53 -0.17 -10.65
N ALA A 120 -1.48 -0.31 -9.85
CA ALA A 120 -0.63 -1.50 -9.85
C ALA A 120 -1.39 -2.68 -9.23
N ARG A 121 -1.59 -3.76 -10.00
CA ARG A 121 -2.40 -4.90 -9.54
C ARG A 121 -1.60 -5.95 -8.81
N THR A 122 -2.31 -6.65 -7.94
CA THR A 122 -1.81 -7.84 -7.28
C THR A 122 -1.43 -8.90 -8.28
N PHE A 123 -0.52 -9.77 -7.87
CA PHE A 123 0.00 -10.81 -8.73
C PHE A 123 0.20 -12.11 -7.96
N GLY A 124 0.14 -13.22 -8.69
CA GLY A 124 0.36 -14.54 -8.14
C GLY A 124 0.89 -15.49 -9.19
N PHE A 125 1.57 -16.53 -8.72
CA PHE A 125 2.10 -17.58 -9.58
C PHE A 125 1.00 -18.60 -9.89
N MET A 126 0.92 -19.06 -11.13
CA MET A 126 -0.09 -20.03 -11.56
C MET A 126 -0.09 -21.29 -10.68
N HIS A 127 1.09 -21.82 -10.37
CA HIS A 127 1.23 -23.01 -9.52
C HIS A 127 0.78 -22.76 -8.07
N GLU A 128 1.00 -21.56 -7.53
CA GLU A 128 0.51 -21.19 -6.20
C GLU A 128 -1.00 -21.00 -6.18
N ILE A 129 -1.58 -20.40 -7.23
CA ILE A 129 -3.03 -20.18 -7.32
C ILE A 129 -3.77 -21.52 -7.36
N GLU A 130 -3.28 -22.50 -8.12
CA GLU A 130 -3.84 -23.85 -8.16
C GLU A 130 -3.77 -24.53 -6.78
N TYR A 131 -2.62 -24.41 -6.11
CA TYR A 131 -2.44 -24.93 -4.76
C TYR A 131 -3.38 -24.25 -3.75
N LEU A 132 -3.47 -22.92 -3.75
CA LEU A 132 -4.34 -22.13 -2.88
C LEU A 132 -5.82 -22.50 -3.08
N ARG A 133 -6.25 -22.64 -4.34
CA ARG A 133 -7.61 -23.10 -4.68
C ARG A 133 -7.90 -24.51 -4.14
N SER A 134 -6.92 -25.41 -4.18
CA SER A 134 -7.06 -26.75 -3.58
C SER A 134 -7.28 -26.73 -2.06
N LYS A 135 -6.85 -25.65 -1.38
CA LYS A 135 -7.08 -25.39 0.04
C LYS A 135 -8.30 -24.50 0.30
N GLY A 136 -9.06 -24.17 -0.73
CA GLY A 136 -10.23 -23.29 -0.63
C GLY A 136 -9.89 -21.81 -0.49
N LEU A 137 -8.67 -21.39 -0.79
CA LEU A 137 -8.23 -19.98 -0.84
C LEU A 137 -8.25 -19.47 -2.30
N ALA A 138 -8.11 -18.15 -2.50
CA ALA A 138 -8.07 -17.50 -3.82
C ALA A 138 -9.25 -17.88 -4.75
N ARG A 139 -10.43 -18.16 -4.19
CA ARG A 139 -11.62 -18.63 -4.94
C ARG A 139 -12.15 -17.57 -5.91
N GLY A 140 -12.03 -16.29 -5.57
CA GLY A 140 -12.42 -15.16 -6.41
C GLY A 140 -11.34 -14.68 -7.38
N GLY A 141 -10.12 -15.25 -7.33
CA GLY A 141 -9.01 -14.81 -8.17
C GLY A 141 -9.25 -15.15 -9.65
N SER A 142 -9.05 -14.20 -10.55
CA SER A 142 -9.15 -14.35 -12.00
C SER A 142 -8.11 -13.45 -12.70
N PHE A 143 -8.02 -13.54 -14.04
CA PHE A 143 -7.17 -12.64 -14.82
C PHE A 143 -7.66 -11.18 -14.81
N ASP A 144 -8.89 -10.94 -14.36
CA ASP A 144 -9.50 -9.60 -14.28
C ASP A 144 -9.05 -8.85 -13.03
N ASN A 145 -8.70 -9.58 -11.97
CA ASN A 145 -8.36 -9.03 -10.66
C ASN A 145 -6.98 -9.42 -10.13
N ALA A 146 -6.19 -10.13 -10.94
CA ALA A 146 -4.80 -10.44 -10.62
C ALA A 146 -3.95 -10.55 -11.89
N ARG A 147 -2.67 -10.22 -11.76
CA ARG A 147 -1.64 -10.58 -12.71
C ARG A 147 -1.16 -11.99 -12.42
N VAL A 148 -1.41 -12.89 -13.37
CA VAL A 148 -1.04 -14.29 -13.21
C VAL A 148 0.19 -14.55 -14.05
N VAL A 149 1.22 -15.09 -13.42
CA VAL A 149 2.50 -15.40 -14.05
C VAL A 149 2.79 -16.90 -13.95
N ASP A 150 3.38 -17.46 -14.98
CA ASP A 150 4.14 -18.71 -14.88
C ASP A 150 5.65 -18.38 -14.74
N ASP A 151 6.51 -19.39 -14.76
CA ASP A 151 7.95 -19.19 -14.59
C ASP A 151 8.58 -18.30 -15.68
N TYR A 152 7.95 -18.19 -16.86
CA TYR A 152 8.52 -17.57 -18.05
C TYR A 152 7.76 -16.36 -18.58
N ARG A 153 6.45 -16.26 -18.33
CA ARG A 153 5.60 -15.24 -18.95
C ARG A 153 4.44 -14.78 -18.07
N ILE A 154 3.94 -13.60 -18.41
CA ILE A 154 2.67 -13.07 -17.92
C ILE A 154 1.55 -13.67 -18.77
N LEU A 155 0.54 -14.25 -18.12
CA LEU A 155 -0.55 -14.96 -18.78
C LEU A 155 -1.72 -14.05 -19.21
N ASN A 156 -1.82 -12.86 -18.63
CA ASN A 156 -2.88 -11.90 -18.96
C ASN A 156 -2.68 -11.33 -20.38
N GLN A 157 -3.68 -11.46 -21.25
CA GLN A 157 -3.60 -10.95 -22.64
C GLN A 157 -3.32 -9.45 -22.75
N GLY A 158 -3.79 -8.65 -21.79
CA GLY A 158 -3.57 -7.20 -21.74
C GLY A 158 -2.21 -6.77 -21.17
N GLY A 159 -1.30 -7.70 -20.87
CA GLY A 159 0.05 -7.39 -20.37
C GLY A 159 0.05 -6.63 -19.03
N LEU A 160 1.15 -5.92 -18.74
CA LEU A 160 1.24 -5.06 -17.56
C LEU A 160 0.66 -3.67 -17.83
N ARG A 161 0.21 -2.98 -16.77
CA ARG A 161 -0.11 -1.53 -16.80
C ARG A 161 1.16 -0.68 -16.80
N PHE A 162 2.21 -1.18 -16.16
CA PHE A 162 3.52 -0.53 -15.98
C PHE A 162 4.61 -1.59 -16.14
N GLU A 163 5.80 -1.23 -16.63
CA GLU A 163 6.90 -2.20 -16.75
C GLU A 163 7.32 -2.80 -15.40
N ASP A 164 7.18 -2.02 -14.33
CA ASP A 164 7.51 -2.33 -12.94
C ASP A 164 6.27 -2.62 -12.06
N GLU A 165 5.12 -2.98 -12.68
CA GLU A 165 3.83 -3.15 -12.00
C GLU A 165 3.91 -4.06 -10.75
N PHE A 166 4.76 -5.09 -10.77
CA PHE A 166 4.93 -6.02 -9.64
C PHE A 166 5.53 -5.36 -8.40
N VAL A 167 6.59 -4.57 -8.56
CA VAL A 167 7.23 -3.89 -7.42
C VAL A 167 6.42 -2.65 -7.01
N GLN A 168 5.76 -1.98 -7.96
CA GLN A 168 4.80 -0.91 -7.65
C GLN A 168 3.62 -1.43 -6.82
N HIS A 169 3.15 -2.65 -7.07
CA HIS A 169 2.14 -3.26 -6.21
C HIS A 169 2.65 -3.53 -4.79
N LYS A 170 3.94 -3.83 -4.62
CA LYS A 170 4.54 -3.96 -3.28
C LYS A 170 4.70 -2.63 -2.55
N VAL A 171 4.92 -1.55 -3.28
CA VAL A 171 4.80 -0.18 -2.75
C VAL A 171 3.35 0.09 -2.30
N LEU A 172 2.35 -0.27 -3.12
CA LEU A 172 0.93 -0.15 -2.77
C LEU A 172 0.58 -0.93 -1.50
N ASP A 173 0.94 -2.21 -1.44
CA ASP A 173 0.74 -3.08 -0.26
C ASP A 173 1.36 -2.45 1.00
N ALA A 174 2.60 -1.94 0.89
CA ALA A 174 3.29 -1.30 1.99
C ALA A 174 2.56 -0.05 2.48
N ILE A 175 2.14 0.85 1.60
CA ILE A 175 1.38 2.05 1.98
C ILE A 175 0.12 1.68 2.77
N GLY A 176 -0.63 0.67 2.31
CA GLY A 176 -1.82 0.18 2.99
C GLY A 176 -1.52 -0.42 4.37
N ASP A 177 -0.50 -1.28 4.47
CA ASP A 177 -0.10 -1.90 5.74
C ASP A 177 0.41 -0.87 6.75
N LEU A 178 1.18 0.13 6.29
CA LEU A 178 1.73 1.19 7.12
C LEU A 178 0.64 2.09 7.72
N TYR A 179 -0.46 2.26 7.00
CA TYR A 179 -1.61 3.03 7.46
C TYR A 179 -2.33 2.39 8.67
N LEU A 180 -2.06 1.11 8.97
CA LEU A 180 -2.49 0.47 10.22
C LEU A 180 -1.83 1.08 11.48
N ALA A 181 -0.81 1.93 11.32
CA ALA A 181 -0.30 2.76 12.42
C ALA A 181 -1.34 3.77 12.93
N GLY A 182 -2.42 4.03 12.16
CA GLY A 182 -3.54 4.87 12.54
C GLY A 182 -3.37 6.36 12.22
N SER A 183 -2.30 6.74 11.54
CA SER A 183 -2.04 8.10 11.07
C SER A 183 -1.05 8.06 9.90
N SER A 184 -1.09 9.10 9.06
CA SER A 184 -0.11 9.27 7.98
C SER A 184 1.30 9.41 8.55
N LEU A 185 2.31 8.91 7.82
CA LEU A 185 3.70 8.93 8.25
C LEU A 185 4.45 10.12 7.66
N ILE A 186 5.42 10.63 8.41
CA ILE A 186 6.49 11.51 7.94
C ILE A 186 7.80 10.78 8.19
N GLY A 187 8.40 10.25 7.14
CA GLY A 187 9.55 9.37 7.19
C GLY A 187 9.69 8.56 5.90
N GLU A 188 10.73 7.75 5.84
CA GLU A 188 10.98 6.82 4.74
C GLU A 188 10.77 5.39 5.22
N PHE A 189 10.05 4.59 4.44
CA PHE A 189 9.95 3.16 4.62
C PHE A 189 10.75 2.44 3.54
N ARG A 190 11.74 1.65 3.93
CA ARG A 190 12.53 0.80 3.04
C ARG A 190 12.25 -0.67 3.30
N ALA A 191 11.92 -1.40 2.25
CA ALA A 191 11.65 -2.83 2.32
C ALA A 191 12.43 -3.61 1.28
N TYR A 192 13.02 -4.73 1.71
CA TYR A 192 13.64 -5.72 0.85
C TYR A 192 12.97 -7.07 1.13
N LYS A 193 12.35 -7.66 0.09
CA LYS A 193 11.60 -8.93 0.15
C LYS A 193 10.51 -8.96 1.24
N SER A 194 10.04 -7.79 1.67
CA SER A 194 9.00 -7.69 2.70
C SER A 194 7.64 -8.14 2.15
N GLY A 195 6.70 -8.34 3.06
CA GLY A 195 5.28 -8.57 2.80
C GLY A 195 4.46 -8.21 4.04
N HIS A 196 3.14 -8.45 4.00
CA HIS A 196 2.22 -8.00 5.06
C HIS A 196 2.66 -8.35 6.50
N ALA A 197 3.19 -9.57 6.71
CA ALA A 197 3.66 -9.99 8.02
C ALA A 197 4.82 -9.12 8.55
N LEU A 198 5.83 -8.87 7.72
CA LEU A 198 7.01 -8.09 8.12
C LEU A 198 6.69 -6.58 8.16
N ASN A 199 5.82 -6.07 7.29
CA ASN A 199 5.30 -4.72 7.36
C ASN A 199 4.55 -4.48 8.69
N ASN A 200 3.67 -5.41 9.08
CA ASN A 200 2.97 -5.33 10.37
C ASN A 200 3.94 -5.40 11.56
N ALA A 201 4.93 -6.29 11.50
CA ALA A 201 5.97 -6.38 12.53
C ALA A 201 6.76 -5.07 12.65
N ALA A 202 7.10 -4.43 11.52
CA ALA A 202 7.76 -3.13 11.51
C ALA A 202 6.89 -2.04 12.15
N VAL A 203 5.60 -1.93 11.80
CA VAL A 203 4.67 -0.97 12.42
C VAL A 203 4.59 -1.17 13.93
N ARG A 204 4.45 -2.43 14.40
CA ARG A 204 4.43 -2.75 15.83
C ARG A 204 5.74 -2.37 16.51
N ALA A 205 6.88 -2.65 15.89
CA ALA A 205 8.19 -2.32 16.43
C ALA A 205 8.42 -0.81 16.54
N LEU A 206 7.93 -0.03 15.57
CA LEU A 206 7.95 1.43 15.61
C LEU A 206 7.09 1.95 16.78
N LEU A 207 5.83 1.50 16.87
CA LEU A 207 4.91 1.98 17.91
C LEU A 207 5.36 1.59 19.33
N ALA A 208 6.05 0.46 19.49
CA ALA A 208 6.63 0.03 20.77
C ALA A 208 7.85 0.87 21.21
N GLN A 209 8.42 1.71 20.33
CA GLN A 209 9.56 2.58 20.59
C GLN A 209 9.11 4.05 20.54
N PRO A 210 8.46 4.57 21.60
CA PRO A 210 7.89 5.93 21.62
C PRO A 210 8.94 7.04 21.48
N ASP A 211 10.21 6.69 21.60
CA ASP A 211 11.34 7.59 21.48
C ASP A 211 11.84 7.68 20.01
N ALA A 212 11.41 6.75 19.15
CA ALA A 212 11.72 6.70 17.72
C ALA A 212 10.72 7.47 16.85
N TRP A 213 9.60 7.95 17.39
CA TRP A 213 8.61 8.73 16.67
C TRP A 213 7.95 9.80 17.55
N GLU A 214 7.25 10.74 16.93
CA GLU A 214 6.41 11.72 17.62
C GLU A 214 5.13 11.98 16.83
N MET A 215 4.06 12.34 17.53
CA MET A 215 2.83 12.80 16.90
C MET A 215 2.92 14.31 16.64
N VAL A 216 2.68 14.73 15.41
CA VAL A 216 2.78 16.13 14.99
C VAL A 216 1.53 16.56 14.22
N THR A 217 1.26 17.86 14.24
CA THR A 217 0.19 18.51 13.50
C THR A 217 0.76 19.76 12.83
N PHE A 218 0.15 20.20 11.75
CA PHE A 218 0.49 21.44 11.06
C PHE A 218 -0.76 22.31 11.01
N GLU A 219 -0.62 23.58 11.41
CA GLU A 219 -1.71 24.56 11.33
C GLU A 219 -1.89 25.10 9.90
N ASP A 220 -0.77 25.21 9.17
CA ASP A 220 -0.72 25.60 7.77
C ASP A 220 -0.35 24.37 6.91
N GLU A 221 -1.21 24.01 5.98
CA GLU A 221 -0.99 22.89 5.06
C GLU A 221 0.27 23.08 4.20
N ALA A 222 0.61 24.32 3.84
CA ALA A 222 1.81 24.62 3.08
C ALA A 222 3.12 24.32 3.86
N SER A 223 3.02 24.18 5.19
CA SER A 223 4.15 23.81 6.06
C SER A 223 4.30 22.30 6.27
N ALA A 224 3.32 21.50 5.83
CA ALA A 224 3.36 20.05 5.96
C ALA A 224 4.28 19.45 4.88
N PRO A 225 5.22 18.55 5.24
CA PRO A 225 6.15 17.94 4.27
C PRO A 225 5.48 16.86 3.39
N VAL A 226 4.19 16.58 3.63
CA VAL A 226 3.38 15.65 2.84
C VAL A 226 2.19 16.42 2.30
N SER A 227 2.08 16.48 0.96
CA SER A 227 1.00 17.19 0.28
C SER A 227 -0.10 16.22 -0.16
N TYR A 228 -1.34 16.57 0.19
CA TYR A 228 -2.54 15.94 -0.33
C TYR A 228 -3.17 16.86 -1.37
N ALA A 229 -3.42 16.33 -2.57
CA ALA A 229 -4.08 17.10 -3.61
C ALA A 229 -5.59 17.06 -3.35
N ILE A 230 -6.14 18.14 -2.85
CA ILE A 230 -7.60 18.34 -2.81
C ILE A 230 -7.98 18.90 -4.18
N ASP A 231 -8.02 18.05 -5.21
CA ASP A 231 -8.82 18.38 -6.38
C ASP A 231 -10.28 18.24 -5.94
N THR A 232 -10.82 19.31 -5.37
CA THR A 232 -12.25 19.49 -5.22
C THR A 232 -12.80 19.45 -6.64
N VAL A 233 -13.30 18.29 -7.08
CA VAL A 233 -14.26 18.28 -8.17
C VAL A 233 -15.45 19.04 -7.62
N MET A 234 -15.50 20.34 -7.95
CA MET A 234 -16.65 21.19 -7.75
C MET A 234 -17.84 20.45 -8.35
N ALA A 235 -18.65 19.81 -7.51
CA ALA A 235 -19.95 19.31 -7.90
C ALA A 235 -20.79 20.55 -8.26
N GLY A 236 -20.93 20.78 -9.56
CA GLY A 236 -21.92 21.70 -10.12
C GLY A 236 -23.33 21.12 -10.07
#